data_AF-A8TAU1-F1
#
_entry.id   AF-A8TAU1-F1
#
_cell.length_a   1.000
_cell.length_b   1.000
_cell.length_c   1.000
_cell.angle_alpha   90.00
_cell.angle_beta   90.00
_cell.angle_gamma   90.00
#
_symmetry.space_group_name_H-M   'P 1'
#
loop_
_entity.id
_entity.type
_entity.pdbx_description
1 polymer ?
#
loop_
_entity_poly.entity_id
_entity_poly.type
_entity_poly.pdbx_seq_one_letter_code
_entity_poly.pdbx_strand_id
1 'polypeptide(L)'
;GVQMYLEPGEAIITKTTDLVVTVVDVVENEKKTAIVDSATEAHRLDTLVYNEPASIREASENGKYEYVIGSCSCLAGDQFCVTNFEQPIEIGQRLHILDSAGYTMVKLNWFNGLRMPSIYCERSNGEVQKLNEFDYSDFKRSLSRWTVS
;
A
#
# COMPACT_ATOMS: atom_id res chain seq x y z
N GLY A 1 -42.16 5.09 17.96
CA GLY A 1 -40.88 5.31 17.25
C GLY A 1 -40.32 3.98 16.81
N VAL A 2 -39.36 3.97 15.88
CA VAL A 2 -38.64 2.76 15.44
C VAL A 2 -37.20 2.80 15.94
N GLN A 3 -36.58 1.63 16.09
CA GLN A 3 -35.15 1.52 16.37
C GLN A 3 -34.35 1.76 15.10
N MET A 4 -33.45 2.74 15.12
CA MET A 4 -32.52 3.02 14.03
C MET A 4 -31.19 2.31 14.30
N TYR A 5 -30.59 1.75 13.24
CA TYR A 5 -29.25 1.19 13.25
C TYR A 5 -28.41 1.89 12.18
N LEU A 6 -27.16 2.18 12.53
CA LEU A 6 -26.14 2.67 11.61
C LEU A 6 -25.01 1.65 11.59
N GLU A 7 -24.52 1.33 10.40
CA GLU A 7 -23.46 0.35 10.18
C GLU A 7 -22.26 1.01 9.48
N PRO A 8 -21.60 2.01 10.10
CA PRO A 8 -20.47 2.66 9.48
C PRO A 8 -19.29 1.70 9.38
N GLY A 9 -18.85 1.40 8.16
CA GLY A 9 -17.56 0.72 7.90
C GLY A 9 -16.46 1.76 7.74
N GLU A 10 -16.42 2.37 6.56
CA GLU A 10 -15.41 3.37 6.17
C GLU A 10 -15.30 4.52 7.18
N ALA A 11 -16.43 5.10 7.60
CA ALA A 11 -16.42 6.26 8.50
C ALA A 11 -15.76 6.01 9.87
N ILE A 12 -15.56 4.76 10.29
CA ILE A 12 -14.81 4.44 11.53
C ILE A 12 -13.29 4.51 11.31
N ILE A 13 -12.82 4.21 10.09
CA ILE A 13 -11.40 3.97 9.80
C ILE A 13 -10.78 4.97 8.82
N THR A 14 -11.56 5.88 8.27
CA THR A 14 -11.07 6.93 7.35
C THR A 14 -9.93 7.73 7.99
N LYS A 15 -8.83 7.88 7.26
CA LYS A 15 -7.61 8.61 7.65
C LYS A 15 -6.96 8.13 8.95
N THR A 16 -7.12 6.84 9.27
CA THR A 16 -6.52 6.24 10.48
C THR A 16 -5.26 5.41 10.20
N THR A 17 -5.09 4.92 8.97
CA THR A 17 -4.00 4.01 8.60
C THR A 17 -3.41 4.39 7.26
N ASP A 18 -2.09 4.30 7.15
CA ASP A 18 -1.36 4.45 5.90
C ASP A 18 -0.60 3.16 5.57
N LEU A 19 -0.45 2.88 4.28
CA LEU A 19 0.46 1.85 3.80
C LEU A 19 1.83 2.49 3.56
N VAL A 20 2.80 2.15 4.40
CA VAL A 20 4.17 2.68 4.31
C VAL A 20 5.00 1.79 3.41
N VAL A 21 5.62 2.39 2.40
CA VAL A 21 6.41 1.71 1.38
C VAL A 21 7.78 2.36 1.25
N THR A 22 8.74 1.64 0.68
CA THR A 22 10.09 2.12 0.40
C THR A 22 10.31 2.13 -1.11
N VAL A 23 10.88 3.21 -1.63
CA VAL A 23 11.33 3.30 -3.01
C VAL A 23 12.51 2.36 -3.22
N VAL A 24 12.36 1.38 -4.10
CA VAL A 24 13.40 0.38 -4.41
C VAL A 24 14.19 0.73 -5.66
N ASP A 25 13.57 1.46 -6.61
CA ASP A 25 14.22 1.88 -7.83
C ASP A 25 13.52 3.12 -8.43
N VAL A 26 14.24 3.87 -9.26
CA VAL A 26 13.70 5.00 -10.02
C VAL A 26 14.14 4.87 -11.46
N VAL A 27 13.18 4.65 -12.35
CA VAL A 27 13.40 4.47 -13.79
C VAL A 27 12.76 5.59 -14.60
N GLU A 28 13.23 5.79 -15.83
CA GLU A 28 12.71 6.83 -16.71
C GLU A 28 12.40 6.25 -18.09
N ASN A 29 11.13 6.33 -18.49
CA ASN A 29 10.66 6.00 -19.84
C ASN A 29 9.50 6.94 -20.19
N GLU A 30 9.80 8.05 -20.88
CA GLU A 30 8.91 9.20 -21.12
C GLU A 30 8.49 9.95 -19.83
N LYS A 31 8.20 9.21 -18.76
CA LYS A 31 7.92 9.67 -17.39
C LYS A 31 8.88 9.02 -16.40
N LYS A 32 9.15 9.70 -15.29
CA LYS A 32 9.86 9.12 -14.16
C LYS A 32 8.92 8.23 -13.35
N THR A 33 9.38 7.03 -13.02
CA THR A 33 8.63 6.07 -12.22
C THR A 33 9.45 5.67 -11.02
N ALA A 34 8.92 5.92 -9.82
CA ALA A 34 9.47 5.39 -8.57
C ALA A 34 8.78 4.06 -8.27
N ILE A 35 9.54 2.97 -8.30
CA ILE A 35 9.06 1.63 -7.98
C ILE A 35 9.15 1.46 -6.47
N VAL A 36 8.05 1.06 -5.82
CA VAL A 36 8.00 0.84 -4.37
C VAL A 36 7.90 -0.64 -4.02
N ASP A 37 8.29 -1.02 -2.81
CA ASP A 37 8.24 -2.40 -2.26
C ASP A 37 6.81 -2.90 -1.93
N SER A 38 5.82 -2.53 -2.74
CA SER A 38 4.43 -2.92 -2.61
C SER A 38 3.75 -2.98 -3.97
N ALA A 39 2.52 -3.53 -4.02
CA ALA A 39 1.74 -3.63 -5.25
C ALA A 39 0.26 -3.34 -5.02
N THR A 40 -0.40 -2.72 -6.00
CA THR A 40 -1.84 -2.44 -5.88
C THR A 40 -2.64 -3.73 -5.86
N GLU A 41 -2.36 -4.69 -6.75
CA GLU A 41 -3.07 -5.96 -6.82
C GLU A 41 -3.02 -6.75 -5.50
N ALA A 42 -1.85 -6.78 -4.86
CA ALA A 42 -1.63 -7.54 -3.64
C ALA A 42 -2.08 -6.78 -2.38
N HIS A 43 -1.80 -5.47 -2.31
CA HIS A 43 -1.80 -4.71 -1.04
C HIS A 43 -2.77 -3.52 -1.00
N ARG A 44 -3.32 -3.10 -2.15
CA ARG A 44 -4.35 -2.04 -2.24
C ARG A 44 -5.25 -2.26 -3.46
N LEU A 45 -5.95 -3.40 -3.48
CA LEU A 45 -6.62 -3.91 -4.68
C LEU A 45 -7.71 -2.97 -5.26
N ASP A 46 -8.32 -2.11 -4.45
CA ASP A 46 -9.31 -1.13 -4.96
C ASP A 46 -8.72 -0.11 -5.92
N THR A 47 -7.45 0.28 -5.73
CA THR A 47 -6.76 1.18 -6.67
C THR A 47 -6.72 0.57 -8.07
N LEU A 48 -6.52 -0.75 -8.17
CA LEU A 48 -6.54 -1.46 -9.45
C LEU A 48 -7.97 -1.71 -9.97
N VAL A 49 -8.87 -2.18 -9.12
CA VAL A 49 -10.24 -2.60 -9.52
C VAL A 49 -11.10 -1.42 -9.94
N TYR A 50 -11.00 -0.29 -9.23
CA TYR A 50 -11.84 0.88 -9.44
C TYR A 50 -11.10 2.04 -10.13
N ASN A 51 -9.82 1.86 -10.45
CA ASN A 51 -8.96 2.90 -11.00
C ASN A 51 -8.95 4.16 -10.11
N GLU A 52 -8.95 3.95 -8.79
CA GLU A 52 -8.93 5.00 -7.78
C GLU A 52 -7.48 5.32 -7.38
N PRO A 53 -6.92 6.46 -7.83
CA PRO A 53 -5.53 6.80 -7.55
C PRO A 53 -5.34 7.02 -6.05
N ALA A 54 -4.27 6.46 -5.51
CA ALA A 54 -3.89 6.69 -4.13
C ALA A 54 -3.35 8.12 -3.91
N SER A 55 -3.30 8.54 -2.65
CA SER A 55 -2.66 9.80 -2.24
C SER A 55 -1.38 9.51 -1.46
N ILE A 56 -0.35 10.31 -1.68
CA ILE A 56 0.96 10.17 -1.02
C ILE A 56 1.17 11.35 -0.09
N ARG A 57 1.55 11.09 1.17
CA ARG A 57 1.78 12.15 2.18
C ARG A 57 2.91 13.10 1.79
N GLU A 58 3.98 12.57 1.23
CA GLU A 58 5.18 13.32 0.82
C GLU A 58 5.01 14.10 -0.49
N ALA A 59 3.88 13.92 -1.18
CA ALA A 59 3.59 14.65 -2.40
C ALA A 59 3.18 16.10 -2.11
N SER A 60 3.40 16.97 -3.09
CA SER A 60 3.04 18.38 -3.06
C SER A 60 2.38 18.76 -4.38
N GLU A 61 1.19 19.35 -4.33
CA GLU A 61 0.47 19.81 -5.53
C GLU A 61 1.28 20.83 -6.36
N ASN A 62 2.16 21.59 -5.69
CA ASN A 62 3.06 22.56 -6.32
C ASN A 62 4.48 22.02 -6.57
N GLY A 63 4.67 20.71 -6.39
CA GLY A 63 5.94 20.04 -6.64
C GLY A 63 6.36 20.16 -8.11
N LYS A 64 7.67 20.22 -8.35
CA LYS A 64 8.26 20.34 -9.70
C LYS A 64 8.61 19.00 -10.32
N TYR A 65 8.65 17.95 -9.50
CA TYR A 65 9.11 16.63 -9.90
C TYR A 65 7.91 15.68 -9.96
N GLU A 66 7.39 15.45 -11.17
CA GLU A 66 6.32 14.49 -11.40
C GLU A 66 6.87 13.06 -11.43
N TYR A 67 6.20 12.16 -10.71
CA TYR A 67 6.50 10.74 -10.70
C TYR A 67 5.23 9.90 -10.84
N VAL A 68 5.35 8.82 -11.59
CA VAL A 68 4.47 7.65 -11.43
C VAL A 68 4.97 6.87 -10.21
N ILE A 69 4.08 6.57 -9.26
CA ILE A 69 4.39 5.67 -8.15
C ILE A 69 3.99 4.26 -8.58
N GLY A 70 4.97 3.49 -9.04
CA GLY A 70 4.80 2.16 -9.59
C GLY A 70 4.94 1.05 -8.56
N SER A 71 4.28 -0.06 -8.82
CA SER A 71 4.35 -1.26 -7.99
C SER A 71 5.56 -2.14 -8.33
N CYS A 72 5.99 -3.00 -7.40
CA CYS A 72 7.05 -3.99 -7.65
C CYS A 72 6.57 -5.28 -8.35
N SER A 73 5.33 -5.31 -8.85
CA SER A 73 4.79 -6.47 -9.55
C SER A 73 5.16 -6.46 -11.04
N CYS A 74 5.06 -7.62 -11.69
CA CYS A 74 5.27 -7.74 -13.14
C CYS A 74 4.06 -7.30 -13.97
N LEU A 75 2.96 -6.89 -13.35
CA LEU A 75 1.73 -6.52 -14.05
C LEU A 75 1.88 -5.13 -14.68
N ALA A 76 1.69 -5.05 -16.00
CA ALA A 76 1.69 -3.77 -16.70
C ALA A 76 0.51 -2.91 -16.23
N GLY A 77 0.78 -1.63 -15.92
CA GLY A 77 -0.23 -0.69 -15.44
C GLY A 77 -0.48 -0.76 -13.93
N ASP A 78 0.25 -1.59 -13.19
CA ASP A 78 0.20 -1.62 -11.73
C ASP A 78 0.94 -0.40 -11.14
N GLN A 79 0.18 0.66 -10.90
CA GLN A 79 0.66 1.92 -10.31
C GLN A 79 -0.32 2.42 -9.26
N PHE A 80 0.20 3.03 -8.19
CA PHE A 80 -0.60 3.62 -7.13
C PHE A 80 -1.20 4.98 -7.54
N CYS A 81 -0.40 5.85 -8.16
CA CYS A 81 -0.82 7.18 -8.60
C CYS A 81 0.23 7.84 -9.51
N VAL A 82 -0.12 9.01 -10.06
CA VAL A 82 0.83 9.99 -10.61
C VAL A 82 0.75 11.22 -9.73
N THR A 83 1.87 11.71 -9.22
CA THR A 83 1.89 12.86 -8.31
C THR A 83 3.21 13.61 -8.35
N ASN A 84 3.23 14.81 -7.75
CA ASN A 84 4.35 15.74 -7.76
C ASN A 84 5.06 15.81 -6.41
N PHE A 85 6.37 16.06 -6.43
CA PHE A 85 7.20 16.20 -5.24
C PHE A 85 8.01 17.52 -5.31
N GLU A 86 8.32 18.09 -4.14
CA GLU A 86 9.13 19.31 -4.06
C GLU A 86 10.61 19.06 -4.36
N GLN A 87 11.09 17.85 -4.06
CA GLN A 87 12.45 17.38 -4.31
C GLN A 87 12.40 16.06 -5.12
N PRO A 88 13.45 15.71 -5.87
CA PRO A 88 13.54 14.40 -6.50
C PRO A 88 13.44 13.27 -5.47
N ILE A 89 12.73 12.19 -5.83
CA ILE A 89 12.65 10.99 -4.99
C ILE A 89 13.99 10.26 -5.01
N GLU A 90 14.41 9.77 -3.84
CA GLU A 90 15.62 8.96 -3.68
C GLU A 90 15.28 7.48 -3.42
N ILE A 91 16.14 6.58 -3.91
CA ILE A 91 16.06 5.14 -3.56
C ILE A 91 16.29 4.99 -2.05
N GLY A 92 15.44 4.20 -1.39
CA GLY A 92 15.40 4.04 0.06
C GLY A 92 14.49 5.04 0.78
N GLN A 93 13.95 6.04 0.08
CA GLN A 93 12.97 6.96 0.64
C GLN A 93 11.67 6.22 0.99
N ARG A 94 11.10 6.53 2.16
CA ARG A 94 9.78 6.03 2.55
C ARG A 94 8.68 6.95 2.06
N LEU A 95 7.59 6.35 1.59
CA LEU A 95 6.38 7.04 1.18
C LEU A 95 5.20 6.49 1.99
N HIS A 96 4.28 7.37 2.36
CA HIS A 96 3.04 7.00 3.05
C HIS A 96 1.87 7.10 2.08
N ILE A 97 1.31 5.94 1.72
CA ILE A 97 0.09 5.84 0.92
C ILE A 97 -1.09 6.01 1.87
N LEU A 98 -1.68 7.20 1.81
CA LEU A 98 -2.69 7.66 2.75
C LEU A 98 -3.98 6.83 2.69
N ASP A 99 -4.69 6.79 3.82
CA ASP A 99 -6.05 6.26 3.92
C ASP A 99 -6.17 4.82 3.38
N SER A 100 -5.32 3.96 3.93
CA SER A 100 -5.16 2.55 3.55
C SER A 100 -5.69 1.59 4.61
N ALA A 101 -6.69 2.00 5.42
CA ALA A 101 -7.39 1.10 6.33
C ALA A 101 -8.57 0.39 5.65
N GLY A 102 -9.41 1.19 4.98
CA GLY A 102 -10.66 0.74 4.39
C GLY A 102 -10.42 -0.22 3.27
N TYR A 103 -11.05 -1.39 3.35
CA TYR A 103 -11.04 -2.40 2.29
C TYR A 103 -9.64 -2.80 1.77
N THR A 104 -8.56 -2.62 2.54
CA THR A 104 -7.20 -3.04 2.16
C THR A 104 -6.82 -4.37 2.82
N MET A 105 -6.58 -4.36 4.13
CA MET A 105 -6.10 -5.49 4.91
C MET A 105 -7.02 -6.71 4.82
N VAL A 106 -8.32 -6.49 4.63
CA VAL A 106 -9.36 -7.53 4.54
C VAL A 106 -9.32 -8.35 3.25
N LYS A 107 -8.55 -7.92 2.24
CA LYS A 107 -8.44 -8.59 0.94
C LYS A 107 -7.02 -8.67 0.39
N LEU A 108 -6.03 -8.57 1.28
CA LEU A 108 -4.64 -8.83 0.93
C LEU A 108 -4.48 -10.24 0.34
N ASN A 109 -3.56 -10.37 -0.59
CA ASN A 109 -3.26 -11.65 -1.22
C ASN A 109 -1.76 -11.79 -1.53
N TRP A 110 -1.37 -12.99 -1.97
CA TRP A 110 0.02 -13.34 -2.24
C TRP A 110 0.36 -13.31 -3.74
N PHE A 111 -0.24 -12.40 -4.50
CA PHE A 111 0.08 -12.22 -5.91
C PHE A 111 1.58 -12.06 -6.12
N ASN A 112 2.13 -12.77 -7.11
CA ASN A 112 3.57 -12.89 -7.40
C ASN A 112 4.47 -13.33 -6.22
N GLY A 113 3.90 -13.83 -5.12
CA GLY A 113 4.67 -14.15 -3.91
C GLY A 113 5.31 -12.92 -3.27
N LEU A 114 4.74 -11.73 -3.50
CA LEU A 114 5.23 -10.48 -2.92
C LEU A 114 5.18 -10.53 -1.39
N ARG A 115 6.12 -9.84 -0.74
CA ARG A 115 6.18 -9.77 0.72
C ARG A 115 4.97 -9.00 1.24
N MET A 116 4.19 -9.63 2.11
CA MET A 116 3.03 -9.02 2.75
C MET A 116 3.45 -7.88 3.69
N PRO A 117 2.74 -6.74 3.71
CA PRO A 117 2.98 -5.67 4.67
C PRO A 117 2.74 -6.16 6.10
N SER A 118 3.71 -5.96 6.97
CA SER A 118 3.52 -6.11 8.42
C SER A 118 2.54 -5.06 8.96
N ILE A 119 1.80 -5.41 10.02
CA ILE A 119 0.78 -4.55 10.61
C ILE A 119 1.35 -3.92 11.89
N TYR A 120 1.30 -2.59 11.96
CA TYR A 120 1.69 -1.82 13.13
C TYR A 120 0.51 -0.97 13.64
N CYS A 121 0.53 -0.66 14.93
CA CYS A 121 -0.39 0.27 15.56
C CYS A 121 0.41 1.26 16.40
N GLU A 122 0.29 2.55 16.07
CA GLU A 122 0.74 3.62 16.95
C GLU A 122 -0.29 3.80 18.07
N ARG A 123 0.15 3.57 19.30
CA ARG A 123 -0.66 3.73 20.51
C ARG A 123 -0.77 5.21 20.87
N SER A 124 -1.74 5.57 21.69
CA SER A 124 -1.97 6.96 22.13
C SER A 124 -0.81 7.57 22.94
N ASN A 125 0.11 6.75 23.44
CA ASN A 125 1.35 7.17 24.10
C ASN A 125 2.53 7.36 23.13
N GLY A 126 2.33 7.19 21.82
CA GLY A 126 3.35 7.26 20.77
C GLY A 126 4.14 5.96 20.54
N GLU A 127 3.84 4.88 21.27
CA GLU A 127 4.48 3.59 21.05
C GLU A 127 3.99 2.96 19.75
N VAL A 128 4.91 2.62 18.84
CA VAL A 128 4.59 1.86 17.62
C VAL A 128 4.74 0.37 17.90
N GLN A 129 3.61 -0.31 18.05
CA GLN A 129 3.57 -1.75 18.32
C GLN A 129 3.39 -2.54 17.03
N LYS A 130 4.25 -3.53 16.78
CA LYS A 130 4.04 -4.54 15.73
C LYS A 130 2.92 -5.49 16.17
N LEU A 131 1.80 -5.46 15.45
CA LEU A 131 0.66 -6.34 15.69
C LEU A 131 0.78 -7.66 14.93
N ASN A 132 1.35 -7.61 13.72
CA ASN A 132 1.53 -8.80 12.90
C ASN A 132 2.70 -8.66 11.93
N GLU A 133 3.34 -9.78 11.61
CA GLU A 133 4.36 -9.88 10.56
C GLU A 133 4.18 -11.23 9.86
N PHE A 134 4.43 -11.24 8.56
CA PHE A 134 4.27 -12.43 7.75
C PHE A 134 5.63 -12.90 7.23
N ASP A 135 5.81 -14.21 7.22
CA ASP A 135 7.03 -14.84 6.73
C ASP A 135 6.79 -15.72 5.49
N TYR A 136 7.84 -16.36 5.00
CA TYR A 136 7.76 -17.27 3.85
C TYR A 136 6.81 -18.46 4.12
N SER A 137 6.69 -18.90 5.37
CA SER A 137 5.81 -20.02 5.72
C SER A 137 4.34 -19.63 5.58
N ASP A 138 3.97 -18.37 5.82
CA ASP A 138 2.62 -17.87 5.55
C ASP A 138 2.25 -17.98 4.07
N PHE A 139 3.14 -17.51 3.19
CA PHE A 139 3.00 -17.66 1.75
C PHE A 139 2.91 -19.13 1.33
N LYS A 140 3.84 -19.97 1.80
CA LYS A 140 3.86 -21.39 1.44
C LYS A 140 2.56 -22.10 1.85
N ARG A 141 2.03 -21.80 3.03
CA ARG A 141 0.77 -22.37 3.54
C ARG A 141 -0.46 -21.94 2.72
N SER A 142 -0.42 -20.80 2.04
CA SER A 142 -1.52 -20.38 1.17
C SER A 142 -1.60 -21.20 -0.13
N LEU A 143 -0.50 -21.84 -0.55
CA LEU A 143 -0.43 -22.64 -1.77
C LEU A 143 -0.64 -24.14 -1.53
N SER A 144 -0.14 -24.67 -0.41
CA SER A 144 -0.36 -26.08 -0.05
C SER A 144 -0.33 -26.26 1.47
N ARG A 145 -1.27 -27.06 1.98
CA ARG A 145 -1.30 -27.49 3.39
C ARG A 145 -0.48 -28.74 3.66
N TRP A 146 -0.05 -29.45 2.60
CA TRP A 146 0.71 -30.68 2.70
C TRP A 146 2.19 -30.40 2.50
N THR A 147 3.02 -30.91 3.41
CA THR A 147 4.47 -30.96 3.21
C THR A 147 4.77 -32.18 2.34
N VAL A 148 5.35 -31.96 1.16
CA VAL A 148 5.93 -33.07 0.38
C VAL A 148 7.26 -33.39 1.06
N SER A 149 7.30 -34.55 1.72
CA SER A 149 8.50 -35.14 2.34
C SER A 149 9.45 -35.69 1.30
#